data_AF-A0A496S3C7-F1
#
_entry.id   AF-A0A496S3C7-F1
#
_cell.length_a   1.000
_cell.length_b   1.000
_cell.length_c   1.000
_cell.angle_alpha   90.00
_cell.angle_beta   90.00
_cell.angle_gamma   90.00
#
_symmetry.space_group_name_H-M   'P 1'
#
loop_
_entity.id
_entity.type
_entity.pdbx_description
1 polymer ?
#
loop_
_entity_poly.entity_id
_entity_poly.type
_entity_poly.pdbx_seq_one_letter_code
_entity_poly.pdbx_strand_id
1 'polypeptide(L)' 'MPKVKHRHSKTRGRKRRTHYKTEAPSLSKCPQCGKARKAHHVCPYCGYYGGTQVKRIETVEERKARREKKEKKG' A
#
# COMPACT_ATOMS: atom_id res chain seq x y z
N MET A 1 13.57 -12.77 -33.15
CA MET A 1 13.91 -11.57 -32.32
C MET A 1 15.36 -11.19 -32.58
N PRO A 2 15.66 -9.90 -32.79
CA PRO A 2 17.04 -9.47 -33.02
C PRO A 2 17.91 -9.68 -31.77
N LYS A 3 19.10 -10.27 -31.96
CA LYS A 3 20.07 -10.56 -30.89
C LYS A 3 20.97 -9.36 -30.65
N VAL A 4 21.25 -9.08 -29.38
CA VAL A 4 22.17 -7.99 -29.03
C VAL A 4 23.59 -8.35 -29.48
N LYS A 5 24.20 -7.49 -30.30
CA LYS A 5 25.54 -7.71 -30.89
C LYS A 5 26.66 -7.81 -29.83
N HIS A 6 26.59 -7.01 -28.77
CA HIS A 6 27.55 -7.03 -27.66
C HIS A 6 26.88 -6.77 -26.31
N ARG A 7 27.50 -7.25 -25.22
CA ARG A 7 27.04 -6.99 -23.86
C ARG A 7 27.03 -5.48 -23.56
N HIS A 8 25.97 -4.99 -22.95
CA HIS A 8 25.91 -3.61 -22.50
C HIS A 8 26.88 -3.35 -21.33
N SER A 9 27.58 -2.22 -21.37
CA SER A 9 28.47 -1.80 -20.28
C SER A 9 27.66 -1.54 -18.99
N LYS A 10 28.32 -1.69 -17.83
CA LYS A 10 27.71 -1.42 -16.52
C LYS A 10 27.17 0.01 -16.45
N THR A 11 27.91 0.98 -17.00
CA THR A 11 27.53 2.40 -17.07
C THR A 11 26.26 2.61 -17.88
N ARG A 12 26.15 1.98 -19.06
CA ARG A 12 24.93 2.07 -19.90
C ARG A 12 23.70 1.52 -19.18
N GLY A 13 23.85 0.39 -18.48
CA GLY A 13 22.77 -0.21 -17.69
C GLY A 13 22.33 0.69 -16.52
N ARG A 14 23.29 1.27 -15.78
CA ARG A 14 23.02 2.19 -14.67
C ARG A 14 22.32 3.47 -15.15
N LYS A 15 22.81 4.08 -16.24
CA LYS A 15 22.19 5.25 -16.87
C LYS A 15 20.76 4.97 -17.34
N ARG A 16 20.48 3.78 -17.89
CA ARG A 16 19.10 3.44 -18.29
C ARG A 16 18.14 3.37 -17.09
N ARG A 17 18.60 2.87 -15.94
CA ARG A 17 17.78 2.70 -14.73
C ARG A 17 17.56 3.99 -13.94
N THR A 18 18.14 5.12 -14.33
CA THR A 18 17.92 6.40 -13.63
C THR A 18 16.48 6.89 -13.72
N HIS A 19 15.74 6.49 -14.76
CA HIS A 19 14.34 6.85 -14.94
C HIS A 19 13.38 5.85 -14.28
N TYR A 20 13.86 4.71 -13.77
CA TYR A 20 13.03 3.72 -13.08
C TYR A 20 12.87 4.11 -11.61
N LYS A 21 12.17 5.22 -11.38
CA LYS A 21 11.86 5.75 -10.04
C LYS A 21 10.38 5.58 -9.77
N THR A 22 10.03 5.27 -8.54
CA THR A 22 8.65 5.18 -8.06
C THR A 22 8.35 6.36 -7.16
N GLU A 23 7.21 7.00 -7.38
CA GLU A 23 6.73 8.09 -6.54
C GLU A 23 5.78 7.56 -5.45
N ALA A 24 5.76 8.25 -4.31
CA ALA A 24 4.83 7.92 -3.25
C ALA A 24 3.41 8.30 -3.68
N PRO A 25 2.38 7.47 -3.41
CA PRO A 25 1.01 7.81 -3.74
C PRO A 25 0.53 8.98 -2.89
N SER A 26 -0.33 9.82 -3.46
CA SER A 26 -0.99 10.89 -2.72
C SER A 26 -1.96 10.32 -1.67
N LEU A 27 -1.85 10.85 -0.45
CA LEU A 27 -2.71 10.49 0.66
C LEU A 27 -3.47 11.73 1.15
N SER A 28 -4.77 11.58 1.37
CA SER A 28 -5.65 12.60 1.92
C SER A 28 -6.17 12.20 3.31
N LYS A 29 -6.54 13.17 4.14
CA LYS A 29 -7.13 12.89 5.45
C LYS A 29 -8.55 12.33 5.28
N CYS A 30 -8.88 11.30 6.04
CA CYS A 30 -10.24 10.79 6.11
C CYS A 30 -11.12 11.74 6.95
N PRO A 31 -12.29 12.17 6.47
CA PRO A 31 -13.17 13.07 7.21
C PRO A 31 -13.79 12.44 8.46
N GLN A 32 -13.85 11.10 8.53
CA GLN A 32 -14.51 10.39 9.64
C GLN A 32 -13.54 10.02 10.77
N CYS A 33 -12.30 9.63 10.44
CA CYS A 33 -11.34 9.15 11.44
C CYS A 33 -10.02 9.94 11.47
N GLY A 34 -9.86 10.97 10.63
CA GLY A 34 -8.66 11.81 10.54
C GLY A 34 -7.41 11.15 9.95
N LYS A 35 -7.40 9.82 9.80
CA LYS A 35 -6.24 9.07 9.29
C LYS A 35 -6.02 9.27 7.79
N ALA A 36 -4.78 9.12 7.35
CA ALA A 36 -4.41 9.14 5.94
C ALA A 36 -5.08 7.99 5.17
N ARG A 37 -5.67 8.32 4.03
CA ARG A 37 -6.26 7.36 3.09
C ARG A 37 -5.92 7.75 1.65
N LYS A 38 -5.99 6.80 0.72
CA LYS A 38 -5.91 7.12 -0.71
C LYS A 38 -7.18 7.86 -1.15
N ALA A 39 -7.04 8.83 -2.07
CA ALA A 39 -8.18 9.50 -2.68
C ALA A 39 -9.06 8.48 -3.44
N HIS A 40 -10.37 8.70 -3.44
CA HIS A 40 -11.37 7.81 -4.09
C HIS A 40 -11.40 6.35 -3.60
N HIS A 41 -10.79 6.04 -2.45
CA HIS A 41 -10.85 4.71 -1.84
C HIS A 41 -11.60 4.71 -0.50
N VAL A 42 -12.19 3.55 -0.16
CA VAL A 42 -12.73 3.27 1.17
C VAL A 42 -11.61 3.36 2.21
N CYS A 43 -11.86 4.04 3.32
CA CYS A 43 -10.86 4.14 4.38
C CYS A 43 -10.58 2.76 4.99
N PRO A 44 -9.32 2.28 5.02
CA PRO A 44 -8.98 0.96 5.57
C PRO A 44 -9.07 0.90 7.10
N TYR A 45 -9.25 2.05 7.76
CA TYR A 45 -9.30 2.14 9.21
C TYR A 45 -10.72 2.20 9.78
N CYS A 46 -11.64 2.89 9.10
CA CYS A 46 -13.02 3.04 9.57
C CYS A 46 -14.07 2.44 8.63
N GLY A 47 -13.71 2.09 7.38
CA GLY A 47 -14.63 1.45 6.43
C GLY A 47 -15.61 2.39 5.76
N TYR A 48 -15.46 3.71 5.95
CA TYR A 48 -16.32 4.73 5.37
C TYR A 48 -15.81 5.21 4.00
N TYR A 49 -16.76 5.51 3.12
CA TYR A 49 -16.58 6.22 1.85
C TYR A 49 -17.81 7.10 1.59
N GLY A 50 -17.61 8.38 1.25
CA GLY A 50 -18.72 9.29 0.96
C GLY A 50 -19.77 9.41 2.07
N GLY A 51 -19.35 9.34 3.35
CA GLY A 51 -20.27 9.39 4.50
C GLY A 51 -21.03 8.09 4.80
N THR A 52 -20.95 7.08 3.93
CA THR A 52 -21.59 5.78 4.14
C THR A 52 -20.59 4.75 4.66
N GLN A 53 -21.01 3.92 5.62
CA GLN A 53 -20.21 2.79 6.09
C GLN A 53 -20.31 1.64 5.09
N VAL A 54 -19.26 1.44 4.29
CA VAL A 54 -19.24 0.42 3.22
C VAL A 54 -18.72 -0.91 3.74
N LYS A 55 -17.82 -0.89 4.73
CA LYS A 55 -17.28 -2.10 5.36
C LYS A 55 -17.33 -1.98 6.87
N ARG A 56 -17.83 -3.02 7.55
CA ARG A 56 -17.54 -3.22 8.98
C ARG A 56 -16.10 -3.75 9.07
N ILE A 57 -15.20 -2.93 9.58
CA ILE A 57 -13.81 -3.33 9.80
C ILE A 57 -13.67 -3.72 11.27
N GLU A 58 -13.12 -4.90 11.53
CA GLU A 58 -12.70 -5.30 12.88
C GLU A 58 -11.66 -4.31 13.40
N THR A 59 -11.84 -3.84 14.63
CA THR A 59 -10.94 -2.84 15.23
C THR A 59 -9.54 -3.44 15.42
N VAL A 60 -8.54 -2.55 15.56
CA VAL A 60 -7.14 -2.97 15.74
C VAL A 60 -6.99 -3.83 17.00
N GLU A 61 -7.84 -3.61 18.01
CA GLU A 61 -7.90 -4.37 19.25
C GLU A 61 -8.40 -5.80 19.02
N GLU A 62 -9.46 -5.98 18.22
CA GLU A 62 -9.99 -7.30 17.86
C GLU A 62 -8.96 -8.13 17.06
N ARG A 63 -8.22 -7.48 16.16
CA ARG A 63 -7.15 -8.13 15.39
C ARG A 63 -5.95 -8.54 16.25
N LYS A 64 -5.57 -7.73 17.25
CA LYS A 64 -4.52 -8.05 18.22
C LYS A 64 -4.94 -9.20 19.13
N ALA A 65 -6.15 -9.15 19.68
CA ALA A 65 -6.71 -10.20 20.51
C ALA A 65 -6.78 -11.55 19.75
N ARG A 66 -7.13 -11.54 18.45
CA ARG A 66 -7.12 -12.76 17.62
C ARG A 66 -5.71 -13.32 17.39
N ARG A 67 -4.68 -12.45 17.30
CA ARG A 67 -3.28 -12.86 17.12
C ARG A 67 -2.70 -13.44 18.41
N GLU A 68 -2.94 -12.80 19.55
CA GLU A 68 -2.56 -13.32 20.87
C GLU A 68 -3.25 -14.64 21.19
N LYS A 69 -4.55 -14.79 20.87
CA LYS A 69 -5.28 -16.05 21.01
C LYS A 69 -4.71 -17.17 20.12
N LYS A 70 -4.11 -16.84 18.98
CA LYS A 70 -3.43 -17.82 18.11
C LYS A 70 -2.05 -18.20 18.67
N GLU A 71 -1.29 -17.23 19.15
CA GLU A 71 0.04 -17.45 19.75
C GLU A 71 -0.03 -18.24 21.06
N LYS A 72 -1.09 -18.07 21.88
CA LYS A 72 -1.32 -18.87 23.10
C LYS A 72 -1.90 -20.27 22.84
N LYS A 73 -2.31 -20.58 21.61
CA LYS A 73 -2.89 -21.87 21.21
C LYS A 73 -1.87 -22.80 20.53
N GLY A 74 -0.70 -22.26 20.14
CA GLY A 74 0.46 -23.05 19.74
C GLY A 74 1.38 -23.28 20.93
#